data_AF-A0AAV2KWR7-F1
#
_entry.id   AF-A0AAV2KWR7-F1
#
_cell.length_a   1.000
_cell.length_b   1.000
_cell.length_c   1.000
_cell.angle_alpha   90.00
_cell.angle_beta   90.00
_cell.angle_gamma   90.00
#
_symmetry.space_group_name_H-M   'P 1'
#
loop_
_entity.id
_entity.type
_entity.pdbx_description
1 polymer ?
#
loop_
_entity_poly.entity_id
_entity_poly.type
_entity_poly.pdbx_seq_one_letter_code
_entity_poly.pdbx_strand_id
1 'polypeptide(L)'
;MGWLIPTITLLKTKLQHLRLSSKCCVPLIDALQSGLQKRFGEMLKDPELIAASILVPKFRRCWTTDEGLLQLGLDYIKSHLKELPVTVSDSTPSSEEDDFFSPIKQGNLQENTKQLESYLACPNDTMEILKSFPAVLNLSLQLNTPLPASAACERLFSTAGLIFRPKRARIHSQNLENMLLLKLNPKFW
;
A
#
# COMPACT_ATOMS: atom_id res chain seq x y z
N MET A 1 -0.50 2.58 -0.62
CA MET A 1 0.57 3.59 -0.89
C MET A 1 1.63 3.13 -1.89
N GLY A 2 1.95 1.85 -2.00
CA GLY A 2 3.09 1.30 -2.75
C GLY A 2 3.12 1.48 -4.27
N TRP A 3 2.12 2.11 -4.87
CA TRP A 3 2.17 2.53 -6.27
C TRP A 3 2.80 3.91 -6.46
N LEU A 4 2.88 4.72 -5.40
CA LEU A 4 3.30 6.10 -5.48
C LEU A 4 4.75 6.26 -5.95
N ILE A 5 5.69 5.61 -5.24
CA ILE A 5 7.13 5.75 -5.51
C ILE A 5 7.50 5.18 -6.88
N PRO A 6 7.06 3.96 -7.27
CA PRO A 6 7.33 3.42 -8.60
C PRO A 6 6.77 4.30 -9.72
N THR A 7 5.57 4.86 -9.52
CA THR A 7 4.92 5.71 -10.53
C THR A 7 5.69 7.02 -10.73
N ILE A 8 6.09 7.69 -9.64
CA ILE A 8 6.84 8.94 -9.72
C ILE A 8 8.24 8.71 -10.29
N THR A 9 8.89 7.61 -9.89
CA THR A 9 10.22 7.23 -10.41
C THR A 9 10.16 6.99 -11.91
N LEU A 10 9.19 6.20 -12.38
CA LEU A 10 8.98 5.96 -13.81
C LEU A 10 8.66 7.26 -14.57
N LEU A 11 7.84 8.14 -13.99
CA LEU A 11 7.51 9.44 -14.59
C LEU A 11 8.76 10.32 -14.74
N LYS A 12 9.62 10.38 -13.71
CA LYS A 12 10.90 11.12 -13.77
C LYS A 12 11.78 10.60 -14.91
N THR A 13 11.94 9.28 -15.04
CA THR A 13 12.72 8.66 -16.12
C THR A 13 12.14 8.98 -17.50
N LYS A 14 10.81 8.92 -17.66
CA LYS A 14 10.14 9.28 -18.91
C LYS A 14 10.33 10.76 -19.26
N LEU A 15 10.24 11.67 -18.27
CA LEU A 15 10.49 13.09 -18.48
C LEU A 15 11.94 13.38 -18.85
N GLN A 16 12.90 12.68 -18.24
CA GLN A 16 14.32 12.78 -18.63
C GLN A 16 14.55 12.32 -20.07
N HIS A 17 13.96 11.20 -20.47
CA HIS A 17 14.05 10.75 -21.86
C HIS A 17 13.43 11.76 -22.84
N LEU A 18 12.24 12.29 -22.52
CA LEU A 18 11.59 13.33 -23.33
C LEU A 18 12.40 14.62 -23.41
N ARG A 19 13.12 14.98 -22.34
CA ARG A 19 14.02 16.13 -22.35
C ARG A 19 15.13 15.97 -23.39
N LEU A 20 15.69 14.77 -23.52
CA LEU A 20 16.79 14.47 -24.45
C LEU A 20 16.31 14.41 -25.91
N SER A 21 15.10 13.93 -26.15
CA SER A 21 14.57 13.76 -27.51
C SER A 21 13.81 14.97 -28.05
N SER A 22 13.28 15.85 -27.19
CA SER A 22 12.41 16.94 -27.61
C SER A 22 13.17 18.22 -27.95
N LYS A 23 12.83 18.81 -29.10
CA LYS A 23 13.30 20.15 -29.52
C LYS A 23 12.42 21.29 -29.03
N CYS A 24 11.26 20.98 -28.46
CA CYS A 24 10.28 21.96 -27.95
C CYS A 24 9.85 21.62 -26.52
N CYS A 25 9.20 22.56 -25.84
CA CYS A 25 8.63 22.35 -24.50
C CYS A 25 9.64 21.97 -23.40
N VAL A 26 10.94 22.18 -23.61
CA VAL A 26 12.00 21.96 -22.60
C VAL A 26 11.71 22.70 -21.29
N PRO A 27 11.25 23.98 -21.31
CA PRO A 27 10.91 24.69 -20.07
C PRO A 27 9.75 24.06 -19.30
N LEU A 28 8.77 23.45 -20.00
CA LEU A 28 7.67 22.73 -19.37
C LEU A 28 8.16 21.44 -18.71
N ILE A 29 9.04 20.70 -19.38
CA ILE A 29 9.64 19.49 -18.81
C ILE A 29 10.44 19.84 -17.55
N ASP A 30 11.22 20.92 -17.59
CA ASP A 30 11.94 21.43 -16.41
C ASP A 30 11.01 21.82 -15.27
N ALA A 31 9.93 22.53 -15.58
CA ALA A 31 8.93 22.93 -14.60
C ALA A 31 8.24 21.71 -13.96
N LEU A 32 7.93 20.68 -14.75
CA LEU A 32 7.36 19.42 -14.26
C LEU A 32 8.35 18.65 -13.37
N GLN A 33 9.60 18.52 -13.80
CA GLN A 33 10.64 17.85 -12.99
C GLN A 33 10.89 18.59 -11.67
N SER A 34 10.97 19.92 -11.71
CA SER A 34 11.11 20.78 -10.54
C SER A 34 9.90 20.66 -9.62
N GLY A 35 8.69 20.64 -10.19
CA GLY A 35 7.43 20.47 -9.44
C GLY A 35 7.35 19.11 -8.76
N LEU A 36 7.75 18.03 -9.44
CA LEU A 36 7.82 16.70 -8.87
C LEU A 36 8.83 16.64 -7.71
N GLN A 37 10.00 17.24 -7.88
CA GLN A 37 11.00 17.28 -6.81
C GLN A 37 10.51 18.09 -5.62
N LYS A 38 9.90 19.25 -5.85
CA LYS A 38 9.35 20.11 -4.79
C LYS A 38 8.22 19.44 -4.01
N ARG A 39 7.34 18.70 -4.69
CA ARG A 39 6.14 18.10 -4.06
C ARG A 39 6.40 16.73 -3.47
N PHE A 40 7.21 15.90 -4.13
CA PHE A 40 7.39 14.49 -3.77
C PHE A 40 8.82 14.14 -3.34
N GLY A 41 9.75 15.11 -3.34
CA GLY A 41 11.16 14.85 -3.01
C GLY A 41 11.37 14.19 -1.65
N GLU A 42 10.62 14.63 -0.64
CA GLU A 42 10.68 14.04 0.70
C GLU A 42 9.97 12.69 0.76
N MET A 43 8.81 12.56 0.10
CA MET A 43 8.08 11.28 0.03
C MET A 43 8.89 10.17 -0.66
N LEU A 44 9.75 10.53 -1.63
CA LEU A 44 10.65 9.58 -2.30
C LEU A 44 11.73 9.00 -1.40
N LYS A 45 12.00 9.64 -0.26
CA LYS A 45 12.99 9.20 0.74
C LYS A 45 12.34 8.56 1.96
N ASP A 46 11.02 8.53 2.02
CA ASP A 46 10.28 8.01 3.15
C ASP A 46 10.39 6.46 3.19
N PRO A 47 11.02 5.89 4.23
CA PRO A 47 11.22 4.44 4.33
C PRO A 47 9.90 3.67 4.32
N GLU A 48 8.81 4.23 4.86
CA GLU A 48 7.50 3.58 4.88
C GLU A 48 6.92 3.44 3.47
N LEU A 49 7.02 4.50 2.67
CA LEU A 49 6.52 4.50 1.28
C LEU A 49 7.35 3.61 0.36
N ILE A 50 8.66 3.54 0.61
CA ILE A 50 9.56 2.64 -0.09
C ILE A 50 9.21 1.18 0.27
N ALA A 51 9.05 0.88 1.56
CA ALA A 51 8.63 -0.43 2.04
C ALA A 51 7.27 -0.84 1.44
N ALA A 52 6.29 0.06 1.44
CA ALA A 52 4.98 -0.16 0.83
C ALA A 52 5.11 -0.56 -0.65
N SER A 53 6.05 0.05 -1.37
CA SER A 53 6.30 -0.22 -2.80
C SER A 53 6.97 -1.57 -3.03
N ILE A 54 7.91 -1.96 -2.17
CA ILE A 54 8.56 -3.28 -2.20
C ILE A 54 7.55 -4.41 -1.93
N LEU A 55 6.58 -4.19 -1.05
CA LEU A 55 5.56 -5.17 -0.66
C LEU A 55 4.45 -5.37 -1.71
N VAL A 56 4.50 -4.64 -2.83
CA VAL A 56 3.62 -4.88 -3.99
C VAL A 56 4.31 -5.91 -4.90
N PRO A 57 3.72 -7.11 -5.11
CA PRO A 57 4.37 -8.19 -5.89
C PRO A 57 4.83 -7.76 -7.29
N LYS A 58 4.05 -6.93 -7.96
CA LYS A 58 4.38 -6.41 -9.29
C LYS A 58 5.68 -5.59 -9.35
N PHE A 59 6.07 -4.93 -8.26
CA PHE A 59 7.21 -4.02 -8.25
C PHE A 59 8.43 -4.64 -7.58
N ARG A 60 8.29 -5.08 -6.33
CA ARG A 60 9.39 -5.60 -5.50
C ARG A 60 10.65 -4.74 -5.62
N ARG A 61 11.67 -5.22 -6.35
CA ARG A 61 12.94 -4.53 -6.59
C ARG A 61 13.08 -3.92 -7.99
N CYS A 62 12.14 -4.18 -8.90
CA CYS A 62 12.29 -3.90 -10.33
C CYS A 62 12.02 -2.45 -10.74
N TRP A 63 11.57 -1.59 -9.83
CA TRP A 63 11.13 -0.22 -10.13
C TRP A 63 12.24 0.84 -9.97
N THR A 64 13.39 0.48 -9.38
CA THR A 64 14.55 1.36 -9.21
C THR A 64 15.85 0.56 -9.29
N THR A 65 16.94 1.21 -9.69
CA THR A 65 18.31 0.68 -9.63
C THR A 65 19.10 1.21 -8.43
N ASP A 66 18.50 2.08 -7.61
CA ASP A 66 19.10 2.61 -6.39
C ASP A 66 19.06 1.57 -5.28
N GLU A 67 20.19 0.89 -5.07
CA GLU A 67 20.32 -0.13 -4.02
C GLU A 67 20.21 0.46 -2.60
N GLY A 68 20.69 1.68 -2.38
CA GLY A 68 20.61 2.32 -1.06
C GLY A 68 19.17 2.62 -0.68
N LEU A 69 18.37 3.05 -1.65
CA LEU A 69 16.94 3.26 -1.47
C LEU A 69 16.21 1.94 -1.20
N LEU A 70 16.54 0.87 -1.93
CA LEU A 70 15.96 -0.46 -1.68
C LEU A 70 16.34 -0.99 -0.29
N GLN A 71 17.59 -0.81 0.14
CA GLN A 71 18.06 -1.20 1.48
C GLN A 71 17.28 -0.46 2.57
N LEU A 72 17.09 0.85 2.43
CA LEU A 72 16.31 1.65 3.37
C LEU A 72 14.88 1.10 3.58
N GLY A 73 14.19 0.73 2.51
CA GLY A 73 12.87 0.12 2.59
C GLY A 73 12.89 -1.30 3.16
N LEU A 74 13.91 -2.11 2.81
CA LEU A 74 14.06 -3.46 3.36
C LEU A 74 14.35 -3.45 4.86
N ASP A 75 15.14 -2.49 5.34
CA ASP A 75 15.43 -2.32 6.76
C ASP A 75 14.18 -1.89 7.55
N TYR A 76 13.36 -1.03 6.95
CA TYR A 76 12.04 -0.70 7.49
C TYR A 76 11.14 -1.95 7.58
N ILE A 77 11.06 -2.76 6.53
CA ILE A 77 10.29 -4.00 6.54
C ILE A 77 10.80 -4.94 7.64
N LYS A 78 12.12 -5.15 7.72
CA LYS A 78 12.73 -6.06 8.70
C LYS A 78 12.52 -5.61 10.14
N SER A 79 12.50 -4.31 10.43
CA SER A 79 12.20 -3.80 11.78
C SER A 79 10.74 -4.06 12.14
N HIS A 80 9.80 -3.76 11.25
CA HIS A 80 8.36 -3.92 11.52
C HIS A 80 7.91 -5.38 11.54
N LEU A 81 8.59 -6.28 10.82
CA LEU A 81 8.36 -7.73 10.91
C LEU A 81 8.82 -8.35 12.24
N LYS A 82 9.69 -7.67 13.00
CA LYS A 82 10.12 -8.11 14.34
C LYS A 82 9.16 -7.68 15.44
N GLU A 83 8.43 -6.59 15.21
CA GLU A 83 7.53 -5.99 16.20
C GLU A 83 6.11 -6.58 16.17
N LEU A 84 5.68 -7.14 15.04
CA LEU A 84 4.37 -7.79 14.91
C LEU A 84 4.27 -9.04 15.80
N PRO A 85 3.47 -9.02 16.89
CA PRO A 85 3.03 -10.24 17.52
C PRO A 85 2.12 -10.93 16.51
N VAL A 86 2.31 -12.22 16.29
CA VAL A 86 1.38 -13.01 15.48
C VAL A 86 0.02 -12.93 16.20
N THR A 87 -0.87 -12.04 15.76
CA THR A 87 -2.30 -12.22 15.98
C THR A 87 -2.63 -13.50 15.23
N VAL A 88 -2.67 -14.58 15.99
CA VAL A 88 -3.31 -15.83 15.60
C VAL A 88 -4.62 -15.42 14.96
N SER A 89 -4.73 -15.65 13.66
CA SER A 89 -5.99 -15.54 12.95
C SER A 89 -7.02 -16.29 13.77
N ASP A 90 -8.08 -15.62 14.16
CA ASP A 90 -9.23 -16.17 14.88
C ASP A 90 -9.85 -17.29 14.02
N SER A 91 -9.27 -18.47 14.12
CA SER A 91 -9.81 -19.72 13.63
C SER A 91 -10.76 -20.21 14.71
N THR A 92 -12.03 -20.28 14.33
CA THR A 92 -13.09 -21.14 14.89
C THR A 92 -12.61 -22.11 15.97
N PRO A 93 -13.19 -22.12 17.19
CA PRO A 93 -12.75 -23.02 18.24
C PRO A 93 -13.23 -24.44 17.88
N SER A 94 -12.33 -25.25 17.36
CA SER A 94 -12.58 -26.68 17.12
C SER A 94 -11.25 -27.44 17.02
N SER A 95 -10.68 -27.74 18.18
CA SER A 95 -10.13 -29.05 18.60
C SER A 95 -8.98 -28.79 19.57
N GLU A 96 -9.20 -29.19 20.82
CA GLU A 96 -8.25 -29.15 21.92
C GLU A 96 -7.13 -30.18 21.66
N GLU A 97 -6.06 -29.76 21.02
CA GLU A 97 -4.77 -30.45 21.08
C GLU A 97 -3.70 -29.35 21.18
N ASP A 98 -3.22 -29.07 22.41
CA ASP A 98 -2.04 -28.23 22.59
C ASP A 98 -0.87 -28.89 21.85
N ASP A 99 -0.43 -28.27 20.75
CA ASP A 99 0.70 -28.75 19.94
C ASP A 99 1.95 -28.84 20.83
N PHE A 100 2.31 -30.06 21.20
CA PHE A 100 3.41 -30.43 22.11
C PHE A 100 4.76 -29.79 21.71
N PHE A 101 4.93 -29.43 20.43
CA PHE A 101 6.15 -28.81 19.90
C PHE A 101 6.07 -27.29 19.78
N SER A 102 4.99 -26.64 20.23
CA SER A 102 4.86 -25.17 20.24
C SER A 102 6.04 -24.43 20.91
N PRO A 103 6.70 -24.95 21.97
CA PRO A 103 7.87 -24.28 22.55
C PRO A 103 9.12 -24.37 21.65
N ILE A 104 9.21 -25.37 20.77
CA ILE A 104 10.34 -25.55 19.83
C ILE A 104 10.19 -24.61 18.63
N LYS A 105 8.96 -24.19 18.30
CA LYS A 105 8.65 -23.26 17.21
C LYS A 105 8.88 -21.77 17.55
N GLN A 106 9.33 -21.44 18.76
CA GLN A 106 9.62 -20.06 19.19
C GLN A 106 10.83 -19.39 18.50
N GLY A 107 11.34 -19.97 17.41
CA GLY A 107 12.29 -19.36 16.47
C GLY A 107 11.68 -18.34 15.48
N ASN A 108 10.50 -17.79 15.77
CA ASN A 108 9.68 -16.95 14.87
C ASN A 108 10.43 -15.78 14.21
N LEU A 109 11.46 -15.20 14.85
CA LEU A 109 12.20 -14.07 14.27
C LEU A 109 12.95 -14.43 12.98
N GLN A 110 13.60 -15.60 12.94
CA GLN A 110 14.31 -16.05 11.74
C GLN A 110 13.33 -16.46 10.64
N GLU A 111 12.13 -16.93 11.02
CA GLU A 111 11.12 -17.40 10.08
C GLU A 111 10.49 -16.24 9.30
N ASN A 112 10.16 -15.12 9.96
CA ASN A 112 9.63 -13.93 9.29
C ASN A 112 10.63 -13.32 8.29
N THR A 113 11.92 -13.29 8.63
CA THR A 113 12.96 -12.80 7.71
C THR A 113 13.14 -13.75 6.53
N LYS A 114 13.07 -15.07 6.75
CA LYS A 114 13.11 -16.08 5.68
C LYS A 114 11.89 -16.01 4.76
N GLN A 115 10.71 -15.69 5.31
CA GLN A 115 9.49 -15.45 4.51
C GLN A 115 9.67 -14.24 3.58
N LEU A 116 10.25 -13.14 4.08
CA LEU A 116 10.54 -11.96 3.26
C LEU A 116 11.51 -12.30 2.11
N GLU A 117 12.60 -13.01 2.40
CA GLU A 117 13.57 -13.41 1.37
C GLU A 117 12.91 -14.32 0.31
N SER A 118 12.10 -15.27 0.76
CA SER A 118 11.36 -16.18 -0.12
C SER A 118 10.36 -15.43 -1.01
N TYR A 119 9.64 -14.45 -0.45
CA TYR A 119 8.73 -13.57 -1.19
C TYR A 119 9.46 -12.76 -2.28
N LEU A 120 10.63 -12.20 -1.94
CA LEU A 120 11.43 -11.41 -2.88
C LEU A 120 12.05 -12.26 -3.99
N ALA A 121 12.25 -13.56 -3.76
CA ALA A 121 12.79 -14.50 -4.73
C ALA A 121 11.73 -15.13 -5.66
N CYS A 122 10.43 -15.05 -5.32
CA CYS A 122 9.38 -15.57 -6.19
C CYS A 122 9.39 -14.88 -7.57
N PRO A 123 9.02 -15.54 -8.67
CA PRO A 123 8.90 -14.88 -9.97
C PRO A 123 7.49 -14.35 -10.27
N ASN A 124 6.48 -14.81 -9.54
CA ASN A 124 5.08 -14.47 -9.83
C ASN A 124 4.74 -13.04 -9.34
N ASP A 125 3.83 -12.34 -10.02
CA ASP A 125 3.45 -10.94 -9.76
C ASP A 125 2.01 -10.80 -9.23
N THR A 126 1.28 -11.90 -9.03
CA THR A 126 -0.10 -11.86 -8.53
C THR A 126 -0.17 -11.57 -7.03
N MET A 127 -1.22 -10.86 -6.60
CA MET A 127 -1.47 -10.60 -5.17
C MET A 127 -1.72 -11.88 -4.36
N GLU A 128 -2.09 -12.97 -5.00
CA GLU A 128 -2.36 -14.25 -4.34
C GLU A 128 -1.12 -14.85 -3.66
N ILE A 129 0.08 -14.51 -4.15
CA ILE A 129 1.36 -14.93 -3.56
C ILE A 129 1.50 -14.44 -2.12
N LEU A 130 0.93 -13.28 -1.78
CA LEU A 130 1.03 -12.78 -0.41
C LEU A 130 0.34 -13.75 0.58
N LYS A 131 -0.65 -14.54 0.14
CA LYS A 131 -1.31 -15.53 1.00
C LYS A 131 -0.37 -16.65 1.46
N SER A 132 0.71 -16.93 0.75
CA SER A 132 1.73 -17.90 1.19
C SER A 132 2.73 -17.34 2.19
N PHE A 133 2.70 -16.03 2.46
CA PHE A 133 3.63 -15.33 3.34
C PHE A 133 2.85 -14.46 4.34
N PRO A 134 2.27 -15.04 5.41
CA PRO A 134 1.32 -14.35 6.29
C PRO A 134 1.92 -13.10 6.95
N ALA A 135 3.19 -13.13 7.37
CA ALA A 135 3.84 -11.98 7.98
C ALA A 135 4.01 -10.82 6.98
N VAL A 136 4.41 -11.15 5.74
CA VAL A 136 4.57 -10.18 4.64
C VAL A 136 3.22 -9.63 4.19
N LEU A 137 2.18 -10.47 4.14
CA LEU A 137 0.82 -10.08 3.81
C LEU A 137 0.27 -9.07 4.82
N ASN A 138 0.40 -9.34 6.11
CA ASN A 138 -0.11 -8.45 7.16
C ASN A 138 0.53 -7.06 7.07
N LEU A 139 1.86 -7.01 6.92
CA LEU A 139 2.56 -5.74 6.74
C LEU A 139 2.19 -5.07 5.42
N SER A 140 2.03 -5.84 4.33
CA SER A 140 1.58 -5.29 3.04
C SER A 140 0.19 -4.68 3.15
N LEU A 141 -0.75 -5.35 3.85
CA LEU A 141 -2.08 -4.79 4.11
C LEU A 141 -1.98 -3.51 4.92
N GLN A 142 -1.20 -3.48 6.00
CA GLN A 142 -1.03 -2.28 6.83
C GLN A 142 -0.53 -1.08 6.03
N LEU A 143 0.49 -1.27 5.19
CA LEU A 143 1.11 -0.17 4.44
C LEU A 143 0.38 0.18 3.13
N ASN A 144 -0.39 -0.76 2.56
CA ASN A 144 -1.02 -0.57 1.25
C ASN A 144 -2.53 -0.35 1.24
N THR A 145 -3.24 -0.69 2.32
CA THR A 145 -4.68 -0.42 2.44
C THR A 145 -5.07 1.04 2.75
N PRO A 146 -4.22 1.90 3.37
CA PRO A 146 -4.55 3.30 3.55
C PRO A 146 -4.84 3.98 2.20
N LEU A 147 -5.95 4.73 2.15
CA LEU A 147 -6.40 5.41 0.94
C LEU A 147 -5.39 6.50 0.54
N PRO A 148 -4.75 6.41 -0.64
CA PRO A 148 -3.71 7.35 -1.04
C PRO A 148 -4.27 8.71 -1.47
N ALA A 149 -5.59 8.84 -1.66
CA ALA A 149 -6.25 10.07 -2.09
C ALA A 149 -7.68 10.16 -1.54
N SER A 150 -8.08 11.36 -1.12
CA SER A 150 -9.46 11.68 -0.73
C SER A 150 -10.48 11.50 -1.87
N ALA A 151 -10.01 11.51 -3.12
CA ALA A 151 -10.80 11.18 -4.30
C ALA A 151 -11.42 9.78 -4.25
N ALA A 152 -10.85 8.84 -3.49
CA ALA A 152 -11.49 7.54 -3.25
C ALA A 152 -12.88 7.68 -2.60
N CYS A 153 -13.08 8.74 -1.82
CA CYS A 153 -14.35 9.10 -1.19
C CYS A 153 -15.13 10.17 -1.98
N GLU A 154 -14.67 10.64 -3.15
CA GLU A 154 -15.43 11.66 -3.92
C GLU A 154 -16.79 11.14 -4.37
N ARG A 155 -16.88 9.86 -4.75
CA ARG A 155 -18.18 9.24 -5.09
C ARG A 155 -19.12 9.25 -3.88
N LEU A 156 -18.59 8.96 -2.70
CA LEU A 156 -19.31 9.04 -1.43
C LEU A 156 -19.85 10.47 -1.24
N PHE A 157 -18.99 11.49 -1.28
CA PHE A 157 -19.41 12.88 -1.07
C PHE A 157 -20.34 13.41 -2.17
N SER A 158 -20.16 12.98 -3.41
CA SER A 158 -21.07 13.29 -4.52
C SER A 158 -22.45 12.72 -4.24
N THR A 159 -22.55 11.46 -3.80
CA THR A 159 -23.83 10.86 -3.42
C THR A 159 -24.44 11.51 -2.19
N ALA A 160 -23.64 11.88 -1.20
CA ALA A 160 -24.08 12.63 -0.04
C ALA A 160 -24.65 14.00 -0.43
N GLY A 161 -24.02 14.71 -1.38
CA GLY A 161 -24.54 15.97 -1.91
C GLY A 161 -25.88 15.84 -2.66
N LEU A 162 -26.13 14.69 -3.32
CA LEU A 162 -27.45 14.40 -3.91
C LEU A 162 -28.53 14.12 -2.87
N ILE A 163 -28.14 13.51 -1.75
CA ILE A 163 -29.01 13.22 -0.63
C ILE A 163 -29.33 14.50 0.15
N PHE A 164 -28.30 15.28 0.46
CA PHE A 164 -28.35 16.53 1.23
C PHE A 164 -28.74 17.70 0.32
N ARG A 165 -29.88 17.56 -0.37
CA ARG A 165 -30.45 18.64 -1.20
C ARG A 165 -31.47 19.46 -0.40
N PRO A 166 -31.50 20.79 -0.55
CA PRO A 166 -32.47 21.66 0.14
C PRO A 166 -33.95 21.28 -0.09
N LYS A 167 -34.24 20.62 -1.23
CA LYS A 167 -35.60 20.18 -1.60
C LYS A 167 -36.07 18.90 -0.92
N ARG A 168 -35.18 18.15 -0.25
CA ARG A 168 -35.56 17.05 0.64
C ARG A 168 -35.62 17.64 2.04
N ALA A 169 -36.72 17.43 2.75
CA ALA A 169 -36.87 17.88 4.14
C ALA A 169 -35.62 17.56 4.97
N ARG A 170 -35.28 18.43 5.92
CA ARG A 170 -34.02 18.45 6.68
C ARG A 170 -33.70 17.06 7.26
N ILE A 171 -32.88 16.28 6.57
CA ILE A 171 -32.42 14.96 7.02
C ILE A 171 -31.42 15.20 8.15
N HIS A 172 -31.65 14.58 9.31
CA HIS A 172 -30.70 14.62 10.44
C HIS A 172 -29.38 13.92 10.05
N SER A 173 -28.24 14.38 10.58
CA SER A 173 -26.90 13.83 10.27
C SER A 173 -26.83 12.31 10.36
N GLN A 174 -27.34 11.72 11.45
CA GLN A 174 -27.41 10.27 11.61
C GLN A 174 -28.14 9.54 10.47
N ASN A 175 -29.25 10.10 9.99
CA ASN A 175 -30.02 9.49 8.91
C ASN A 175 -29.35 9.67 7.54
N LEU A 176 -28.59 10.76 7.37
CA LEU A 176 -27.73 10.97 6.20
C LEU A 176 -26.66 9.89 6.11
N GLU A 177 -25.92 9.68 7.21
CA GLU A 177 -24.83 8.70 7.32
C GLU A 177 -25.35 7.29 7.11
N ASN A 178 -26.45 6.93 7.78
CA ASN A 178 -27.08 5.64 7.60
C ASN A 178 -27.44 5.42 6.13
N MET A 179 -28.18 6.32 5.49
CA MET A 179 -28.58 6.15 4.09
C MET A 179 -27.39 6.09 3.12
N LEU A 180 -26.32 6.82 3.41
CA LEU A 180 -25.09 6.78 2.63
C LEU A 180 -24.42 5.40 2.75
N LEU A 181 -24.36 4.84 3.95
CA LEU A 181 -23.82 3.50 4.22
C LEU A 181 -24.62 2.41 3.51
N LEU A 182 -25.96 2.47 3.53
CA LEU A 182 -26.80 1.51 2.82
C LEU A 182 -26.62 1.60 1.30
N LYS A 183 -26.49 2.82 0.77
CA LYS A 183 -26.32 3.04 -0.66
C LYS A 183 -24.97 2.52 -1.20
N LEU A 184 -23.92 2.58 -0.40
CA LEU A 184 -22.60 2.05 -0.77
C LEU A 184 -22.51 0.52 -0.66
N ASN A 185 -23.37 -0.08 0.17
CA ASN A 185 -23.35 -1.50 0.49
C ASN A 185 -24.62 -2.21 -0.01
N PRO A 186 -24.89 -2.21 -1.33
CA PRO A 186 -26.14 -2.76 -1.87
C PRO A 186 -26.25 -4.28 -1.75
N LYS A 187 -25.15 -4.98 -1.42
CA LYS A 187 -25.13 -6.44 -1.21
C LYS A 187 -25.53 -6.87 0.21
N PHE A 188 -25.67 -5.91 1.12
CA PHE A 188 -26.04 -6.14 2.53
C PHE A 188 -27.49 -5.71 2.80
N TRP A 189 -28.28 -5.59 1.73
CA TRP A 189 -29.71 -5.30 1.65
C TRP A 189 -30.35 -6.32 0.70
#